data_AF-A0A955GUV2-F1
#
_entry.id   AF-A0A955GUV2-F1
#
_cell.length_a   1.000
_cell.length_b   1.000
_cell.length_c   1.000
_cell.angle_alpha   90.00
_cell.angle_beta   90.00
_cell.angle_gamma   90.00
#
_symmetry.space_group_name_H-M   'P 1'
#
loop_
_entity.id
_entity.type
_entity.pdbx_description
1 polymer ?
#
loop_
_entity_poly.entity_id
_entity_poly.type
_entity_poly.pdbx_seq_one_letter_code
_entity_poly.pdbx_strand_id
1 'polypeptide(L)' 'MAEHIITGIDVGTYHVKVAVARVSKKGGAAKPEIIGTGLSESRGLKSGYILNEADVARSIKSAITQAEKSAGVTIKRA' A
#
# COMPACT_ATOMS: atom_id res chain seq x y z
N MET A 1 10.46 14.46 15.72
CA MET A 1 11.08 13.16 15.37
C MET A 1 10.29 12.55 14.22
N ALA A 2 10.93 12.04 13.17
CA ALA A 2 10.20 11.43 12.06
C ALA A 2 9.51 10.12 12.51
N GLU A 3 8.20 10.02 12.28
CA GLU A 3 7.43 8.79 12.46
C GLU A 3 8.01 7.69 11.56
N HIS A 4 8.10 6.46 12.09
CA HIS A 4 8.50 5.32 11.28
C HIS A 4 7.26 4.72 10.64
N ILE A 5 7.06 5.07 9.36
CA ILE A 5 5.97 4.56 8.53
C ILE A 5 6.50 3.43 7.65
N ILE A 6 5.76 2.33 7.62
CA ILE A 6 5.98 1.17 6.75
C ILE A 6 4.77 1.09 5.82
N THR A 7 5.01 0.81 4.55
CA THR A 7 3.94 0.56 3.58
C THR A 7 4.19 -0.78 2.93
N GLY A 8 3.16 -1.61 2.83
CA GLY A 8 3.17 -2.84 2.06
C GLY A 8 2.18 -2.75 0.90
N ILE A 9 2.57 -3.26 -0.26
CA ILE A 9 1.73 -3.36 -1.46
C ILE A 9 1.68 -4.83 -1.89
N ASP A 10 0.47 -5.36 -2.03
CA ASP A 10 0.20 -6.68 -2.60
C ASP A 10 -0.51 -6.49 -3.95
N VAL A 11 0.18 -6.85 -5.03
CA VAL A 11 -0.29 -6.71 -6.41
C VAL A 11 -0.82 -8.05 -6.90
N GLY A 12 -2.09 -8.33 -6.58
CA GLY A 12 -2.78 -9.55 -7.00
C GLY A 12 -3.38 -9.42 -8.40
N THR A 13 -3.65 -10.58 -9.03
CA THR A 13 -4.33 -10.62 -10.34
C THR A 13 -5.74 -10.02 -10.29
N TYR A 14 -6.43 -10.09 -9.15
CA TYR A 14 -7.78 -9.57 -8.98
C TYR A 14 -7.82 -8.22 -8.24
N HIS A 15 -6.96 -8.02 -7.24
CA HIS A 15 -6.91 -6.78 -6.47
C HIS A 15 -5.48 -6.35 -6.19
N VAL A 16 -5.28 -5.04 -6.16
CA VAL A 16 -4.13 -4.41 -5.49
C VAL A 16 -4.56 -3.98 -4.10
N LYS A 17 -3.79 -4.39 -3.08
CA LYS A 17 -4.01 -4.01 -1.68
C LYS A 17 -2.82 -3.22 -1.17
N VAL A 18 -3.07 -2.21 -0.37
CA VAL A 18 -2.05 -1.39 0.29
C VAL A 18 -2.36 -1.31 1.77
N ALA A 19 -1.35 -1.49 2.60
CA ALA A 19 -1.43 -1.32 4.04
C ALA A 19 -0.32 -0.37 4.51
N VAL A 20 -0.70 0.62 5.31
CA VAL A 20 0.23 1.58 5.92
C VAL A 20 0.24 1.33 7.41
N ALA A 21 1.44 1.12 7.96
CA ALA A 21 1.65 0.85 9.37
C ALA A 21 2.57 1.89 10.01
N ARG A 22 2.29 2.24 11.27
CA ARG A 22 3.15 3.05 12.12
C ARG A 22 3.86 2.13 13.12
N VAL A 23 5.16 2.35 13.30
CA VAL A 23 5.95 1.66 14.33
C VAL A 23 6.38 2.65 15.41
N SER A 24 5.98 2.39 16.65
CA SER A 24 6.40 3.18 17.81
C SER A 24 7.89 2.98 18.08
N LYS A 25 8.62 4.08 18.33
CA LYS A 25 10.04 4.05 18.71
C LYS A 25 10.26 3.81 20.22
N LYS A 26 9.20 3.70 21.03
CA LYS A 26 9.32 3.48 22.48
C LYS A 26 9.48 1.99 22.78
N GLY A 27 10.72 1.57 23.05
CA GLY A 27 11.15 0.41 23.86
C GLY A 27 10.45 -0.95 23.66
N GLY A 28 11.23 -1.98 23.27
CA GLY A 28 10.76 -3.37 23.13
C GLY A 28 10.01 -3.61 21.81
N ALA A 29 9.71 -4.88 21.49
CA ALA A 29 9.12 -5.34 20.22
C ALA A 29 7.78 -4.64 19.89
N ALA A 30 7.86 -3.41 19.40
CA ALA A 30 6.72 -2.59 19.06
C ALA A 30 6.05 -3.18 17.82
N LYS A 31 4.85 -3.73 18.02
CA LYS A 31 4.04 -4.25 16.93
C LYS A 31 3.65 -3.10 16.00
N PRO A 32 3.79 -3.25 14.67
CA PRO A 32 3.26 -2.28 13.73
C PRO A 32 1.74 -2.14 13.90
N GLU A 33 1.26 -0.90 13.95
CA GLU A 33 -0.18 -0.58 13.98
C GLU A 33 -0.61 -0.14 12.58
N ILE A 34 -1.65 -0.77 12.02
CA ILE A 34 -2.20 -0.34 10.73
C ILE A 34 -2.96 0.97 10.92
N ILE A 35 -2.50 2.01 10.23
CA ILE A 35 -3.09 3.35 10.30
C ILE A 35 -3.90 3.70 9.04
N GLY A 36 -3.75 2.93 7.96
CA GLY A 36 -4.61 3.08 6.78
C GLY A 36 -4.44 1.95 5.78
N THR A 37 -5.47 1.74 4.97
CA THR A 37 -5.52 0.69 3.95
C THR A 37 -6.11 1.22 2.65
N GLY A 38 -5.75 0.54 1.55
CA GLY A 38 -6.28 0.82 0.23
C GLY A 38 -6.49 -0.47 -0.56
N LEU A 39 -7.51 -0.47 -1.42
CA LEU A 39 -7.92 -1.56 -2.26
C LEU A 39 -8.32 -1.01 -3.63
N SER A 40 -7.84 -1.64 -4.69
CA SER A 40 -8.28 -1.36 -6.05
C SER A 40 -8.42 -2.66 -6.83
N GLU A 41 -9.40 -2.73 -7.74
CA GLU A 41 -9.42 -3.79 -8.74
C GLU A 41 -8.16 -3.74 -9.58
N SER A 42 -7.54 -4.90 -9.77
CA SER A 42 -6.35 -5.03 -10.59
C SER A 42 -6.75 -5.15 -12.06
N ARG A 43 -6.08 -4.39 -12.93
CA ARG A 43 -6.24 -4.45 -14.38
C ARG A 43 -4.88 -4.59 -15.02
N GLY A 44 -4.83 -5.24 -16.17
CA GLY A 44 -3.56 -5.46 -16.87
C GLY A 44 -2.68 -6.56 -16.27
N LEU A 45 -3.18 -7.37 -15.33
CA LEU A 45 -2.54 -8.61 -14.86
C LEU A 45 -3.31 -9.85 -15.30
N LYS A 46 -2.59 -10.92 -15.60
CA LYS A 46 -3.15 -12.26 -15.81
C LYS A 46 -2.18 -13.33 -15.31
N SER A 47 -2.63 -14.16 -14.38
CA SER A 47 -1.83 -15.26 -13.81
C SER A 47 -0.46 -14.78 -13.29
N GLY A 48 -0.39 -13.58 -12.72
CA GLY A 48 0.85 -12.96 -12.23
C GLY A 48 1.70 -12.23 -13.28
N TYR A 49 1.32 -12.26 -14.56
CA TYR A 49 2.04 -11.55 -15.63
C TYR A 49 1.40 -10.19 -15.92
N ILE A 50 2.25 -9.17 -16.12
CA ILE A 50 1.84 -7.84 -16.59
C ILE A 50 1.57 -7.92 -18.09
N LEU A 51 0.31 -7.74 -18.47
CA LEU A 51 -0.16 -7.62 -19.85
C LEU A 51 -0.27 -6.16 -20.30
N ASN A 52 -0.60 -5.26 -19.38
CA ASN A 52 -0.70 -3.82 -19.65
C ASN A 52 -0.16 -3.02 -18.47
N GLU A 53 1.03 -2.44 -18.65
CA GLU A 53 1.72 -1.68 -17.62
C GLU A 53 0.93 -0.45 -17.16
N ALA A 54 0.29 0.27 -18.09
CA ALA A 54 -0.46 1.48 -17.76
C ALA A 54 -1.70 1.18 -16.90
N ASP A 55 -2.37 0.06 -17.15
CA ASP A 55 -3.47 -0.41 -16.31
C ASP A 55 -2.99 -0.80 -14.91
N VAL A 56 -1.90 -1.55 -14.82
CA VAL A 56 -1.31 -1.97 -13.53
C VAL A 56 -0.89 -0.74 -12.72
N ALA A 57 -0.22 0.22 -13.35
CA ALA A 57 0.19 1.46 -12.71
C ALA A 57 -1.01 2.26 -12.19
N ARG A 58 -2.13 2.30 -12.94
CA ARG A 58 -3.37 2.95 -12.48
C ARG A 58 -3.97 2.24 -11.27
N SER A 59 -4.12 0.92 -11.29
CA SER A 59 -4.65 0.15 -10.17
C SER A 59 -3.82 0.32 -8.90
N ILE A 60 -2.48 0.30 -9.03
CA ILE A 60 -1.56 0.56 -7.91
C ILE A 60 -1.76 1.98 -7.37
N LYS A 61 -1.77 2.99 -8.24
CA LYS A 61 -1.96 4.38 -7.83
C LYS A 61 -3.29 4.60 -7.12
N SER A 62 -4.38 4.00 -7.60
CA SER A 62 -5.69 4.07 -6.96
C SER A 62 -5.68 3.49 -5.55
N ALA A 63 -5.05 2.32 -5.35
CA ALA A 63 -4.94 1.72 -4.02
C ALA A 63 -4.05 2.55 -3.08
N ILE A 64 -2.93 3.10 -3.58
CA ILE A 64 -2.05 4.00 -2.82
C ILE A 64 -2.82 5.24 -2.38
N THR A 65 -3.53 5.93 -3.28
CA THR A 65 -4.28 7.15 -2.94
C THR A 65 -5.35 6.89 -1.88
N GLN A 66 -6.02 5.74 -1.93
CA GLN A 66 -6.97 5.36 -0.88
C GLN A 66 -6.28 5.15 0.47
N ALA A 67 -5.13 4.46 0.49
CA ALA A 67 -4.36 4.21 1.70
C ALA A 67 -3.79 5.49 2.31
N GLU A 68 -3.27 6.41 1.49
CA GLU A 68 -2.80 7.73 1.91
C GLU A 68 -3.93 8.54 2.57
N LYS A 69 -5.10 8.57 1.92
CA LYS A 69 -6.28 9.26 2.46
C LYS A 69 -6.73 8.66 3.80
N SER A 70 -6.73 7.32 3.90
CA SER A 70 -7.09 6.61 5.13
C SER A 70 -6.07 6.83 6.26
N ALA A 71 -4.78 6.90 5.93
CA ALA A 71 -3.69 7.00 6.89
C ALA A 71 -3.35 8.45 7.29
N GLY A 72 -3.82 9.44 6.51
CA GLY A 72 -3.45 10.84 6.70
C GLY A 72 -1.98 11.14 6.45
N VAL A 73 -1.28 10.29 5.69
CA VAL A 73 0.15 10.43 5.37
C VAL A 73 0.40 10.22 3.88
N THR A 74 1.43 10.85 3.35
CA THR A 74 1.91 10.61 1.98
C THR A 74 2.87 9.41 1.96
N ILE A 75 2.61 8.45 1.08
CA ILE A 75 3.44 7.27 0.85
C ILE A 75 4.55 7.68 -0.14
N LYS A 76 5.80 7.70 0.34
CA LYS A 76 6.97 8.02 -0.49
C LYS A 76 7.71 6.77 -1.02
N ARG A 77 7.53 5.64 -0.34
CA ARG A 77 8.18 4.35 -0.63
C ARG A 77 7.36 3.21 -0.03
N ALA A 78 7.42 2.06 -0.68
CA ALA A 78 6.87 0.79 -0.22
C ALA A 78 7.86 -0.32 -0.57
#